data_AF-A0A952HRU2-F1
#
_entry.id   AF-A0A952HRU2-F1
#
_cell.length_a   1.000
_cell.length_b   1.000
_cell.length_c   1.000
_cell.angle_alpha   90.00
_cell.angle_beta   90.00
_cell.angle_gamma   90.00
#
_symmetry.space_group_name_H-M   'P 1'
#
loop_
_entity.id
_entity.type
_entity.pdbx_description
1 polymer ?
#
loop_
_entity_poly.entity_id
_entity_poly.type
_entity_poly.pdbx_seq_one_letter_code
_entity_poly.pdbx_strand_id
1 'polypeptide(L)'
;MAKVKVKKELERVYDIISSILKNQPTGEIEIVFEKTENRRLLQIKGDKEYILLSYEDNPTKLFVNGDIISDNIKPIPKKGVISDIESFVYGSSKFEFVKHCKDDLGRTIIVLRKTG
;
A
#
# COMPACT_ATOMS: atom_id res chain seq x y z
N MET A 1 -7.45 -27.65 24.99
CA MET A 1 -7.20 -26.21 24.82
C MET A 1 -6.13 -26.03 23.74
N ALA A 2 -6.55 -25.77 22.49
CA ALA A 2 -5.61 -25.55 21.41
C ALA A 2 -4.99 -24.14 21.57
N LYS A 3 -3.69 -24.08 21.85
CA LYS A 3 -2.94 -22.83 21.74
C LYS A 3 -2.97 -22.42 20.26
N VAL A 4 -3.78 -21.42 19.93
CA VAL A 4 -3.74 -20.77 18.63
C VAL A 4 -2.35 -20.16 18.49
N LYS A 5 -1.46 -20.86 17.78
CA LYS A 5 -0.20 -20.28 17.29
C LYS A 5 -0.59 -19.23 16.26
N VAL A 6 -0.81 -18.00 16.71
CA VAL A 6 -0.74 -16.85 15.82
C VAL A 6 0.73 -16.78 15.40
N LYS A 7 1.09 -17.46 14.31
CA LYS A 7 2.27 -17.10 13.54
C LYS A 7 1.99 -15.66 13.10
N LYS A 8 2.51 -14.68 13.85
CA LYS A 8 2.77 -13.32 13.36
C LYS A 8 3.76 -13.47 12.21
N GLU A 9 3.32 -13.98 11.06
CA GLU A 9 4.05 -13.74 9.83
C GLU A 9 4.08 -12.22 9.70
N LEU A 10 5.29 -11.66 9.66
CA LEU A 10 5.48 -10.25 9.30
C LEU A 10 4.70 -10.04 8.01
N GLU A 11 3.58 -9.33 8.09
CA GLU A 11 2.72 -9.09 6.93
C GLU A 11 3.58 -8.47 5.84
N ARG A 12 3.54 -9.04 4.63
CA ARG A 12 4.29 -8.44 3.52
C ARG A 12 3.56 -7.18 3.13
N VAL A 13 4.31 -6.17 2.70
CA VAL A 13 3.75 -4.90 2.20
C VAL A 13 2.70 -5.14 1.12
N TYR A 14 2.95 -6.10 0.21
CA TYR A 14 1.98 -6.51 -0.81
C TYR A 14 0.64 -7.00 -0.23
N ASP A 15 0.67 -7.86 0.79
CA ASP A 15 -0.53 -8.44 1.39
C ASP A 15 -1.40 -7.33 2.00
N ILE A 16 -0.76 -6.37 2.68
CA ILE A 16 -1.41 -5.21 3.28
C ILE A 16 -2.03 -4.31 2.21
N ILE A 17 -1.28 -3.94 1.17
CA ILE A 17 -1.79 -3.14 0.06
C ILE A 17 -3.00 -3.82 -0.58
N SER A 18 -2.90 -5.11 -0.89
CA SER A 18 -3.98 -5.86 -1.51
C SER A 18 -5.22 -5.91 -0.61
N SER A 19 -5.02 -6.05 0.71
CA SER A 19 -6.09 -6.02 1.70
C SER A 19 -6.76 -4.65 1.77
N ILE A 20 -5.98 -3.56 1.82
CA ILE A 20 -6.50 -2.19 1.80
C ILE A 20 -7.35 -1.97 0.56
N LEU A 21 -6.81 -2.25 -0.64
CA LEU A 21 -7.53 -2.05 -1.90
C LEU A 21 -8.81 -2.87 -1.98
N LYS A 22 -8.78 -4.14 -1.56
CA LYS A 22 -9.98 -5.02 -1.53
C LYS A 22 -11.07 -4.49 -0.60
N ASN A 23 -10.70 -3.83 0.49
CA ASN A 23 -11.65 -3.32 1.48
C ASN A 23 -12.11 -1.87 1.21
N GLN A 24 -11.54 -1.18 0.22
CA GLN A 24 -12.04 0.13 -0.21
C GLN A 24 -13.50 0.03 -0.69
N PRO A 25 -14.36 1.03 -0.44
CA PRO A 25 -15.65 1.14 -1.11
C PRO A 25 -15.48 1.43 -2.61
N THR A 26 -16.57 1.32 -3.36
CA THR A 26 -16.64 1.82 -4.74
C THR A 26 -16.32 3.32 -4.77
N GLY A 27 -15.47 3.75 -5.70
CA GLY A 27 -14.99 5.12 -5.76
C GLY A 27 -13.57 5.24 -6.29
N GLU A 28 -13.04 6.46 -6.26
CA GLU A 28 -11.66 6.72 -6.65
C GLU A 28 -10.69 6.48 -5.49
N ILE A 29 -9.55 5.90 -5.82
CA ILE A 29 -8.47 5.59 -4.89
C ILE A 29 -7.19 6.19 -5.47
N GLU A 30 -6.57 7.11 -4.74
CA GLU A 30 -5.28 7.69 -5.08
C GLU A 30 -4.18 6.95 -4.33
N ILE A 31 -3.19 6.45 -5.05
CA ILE A 31 -2.00 5.82 -4.51
C ILE A 31 -0.80 6.71 -4.85
N VAL A 32 -0.10 7.18 -3.83
CA VAL A 32 1.12 7.98 -3.97
C VAL A 32 2.29 7.20 -3.41
N PHE A 33 3.32 7.01 -4.22
CA PHE A 33 4.56 6.37 -3.82
C PHE A 33 5.72 7.36 -3.93
N GLU A 34 6.38 7.57 -2.79
CA GLU A 34 7.58 8.38 -2.66
C GLU A 34 8.75 7.49 -2.25
N LYS A 35 9.86 7.63 -2.95
CA LYS A 35 11.09 6.91 -2.64
C LYS A 35 12.26 7.89 -2.68
N THR A 36 12.94 7.96 -1.56
CA THR A 36 14.27 8.56 -1.43
C THR A 36 15.31 7.46 -1.18
N GLU A 37 16.55 7.84 -0.93
CA GLU A 37 17.62 6.89 -0.59
C GLU A 37 17.27 6.05 0.64
N ASN A 38 16.84 6.74 1.71
CA ASN A 38 16.67 6.14 3.04
C ASN A 38 15.21 6.03 3.48
N ARG A 39 14.25 6.53 2.69
CA ARG A 39 12.82 6.51 3.06
C ARG A 39 11.96 6.07 1.90
N ARG A 40 11.00 5.18 2.20
CA ARG A 40 9.92 4.77 1.29
C ARG A 40 8.61 5.05 1.98
N LEU A 41 7.73 5.75 1.26
CA LEU A 41 6.38 6.05 1.69
C LEU A 41 5.42 5.61 0.59
N LEU A 42 4.41 4.84 0.97
CA LEU A 42 3.26 4.54 0.15
C LEU A 42 2.02 5.05 0.87
N GLN A 43 1.31 5.97 0.23
CA GLN A 43 0.07 6.53 0.73
C GLN A 43 -1.08 6.05 -0.16
N ILE A 44 -2.15 5.55 0.44
CA ILE A 44 -3.37 5.13 -0.25
C ILE A 44 -4.51 5.96 0.34
N LYS A 45 -5.17 6.75 -0.50
CA LYS A 45 -6.28 7.63 -0.14
C LYS A 45 -7.55 7.14 -0.82
N GLY A 46 -8.56 6.81 -0.04
CA GLY A 46 -9.90 6.49 -0.51
C GLY A 46 -10.92 6.82 0.57
N ASP A 47 -11.54 5.82 1.20
CA ASP A 47 -12.42 6.03 2.37
C ASP A 47 -11.66 6.55 3.60
N LYS A 48 -10.41 6.13 3.73
CA LYS A 48 -9.47 6.51 4.78
C LYS A 48 -8.13 6.81 4.15
N GLU A 49 -7.27 7.46 4.91
CA GLU A 49 -5.88 7.64 4.56
C GLU A 49 -5.04 6.53 5.20
N TYR A 50 -4.40 5.72 4.37
CA TYR A 50 -3.44 4.71 4.78
C TYR A 50 -2.03 5.15 4.41
N ILE A 51 -1.09 5.06 5.33
CA ILE A 51 0.31 5.38 5.07
C ILE A 51 1.17 4.20 5.51
N LEU A 52 1.92 3.63 4.58
CA LEU A 52 2.99 2.69 4.85
C LEU A 52 4.32 3.44 4.76
N LEU A 53 5.06 3.48 5.85
CA LEU A 53 6.33 4.21 5.96
C LEU A 53 7.43 3.27 6.44
N SER A 54 8.54 3.21 5.69
CA SER A 54 9.75 2.50 6.11
C SER A 54 10.98 3.38 5.89
N TYR A 55 11.95 3.22 6.80
CA TYR A 55 13.26 3.84 6.71
C TYR A 55 14.31 2.75 6.48
N GLU A 56 15.02 2.83 5.36
CA GLU A 56 16.05 1.86 4.93
C GLU A 56 15.52 0.41 4.90
N ASP A 57 16.00 -0.42 5.83
CA ASP A 57 15.63 -1.82 6.04
C ASP A 57 14.88 -2.02 7.38
N ASN A 58 14.43 -0.94 8.01
CA ASN A 58 13.59 -1.02 9.21
C ASN A 58 12.18 -1.51 8.87
N PRO A 59 11.49 -2.16 9.82
CA PRO A 59 10.09 -2.52 9.68
C PRO A 59 9.22 -1.35 9.22
N THR A 60 8.26 -1.66 8.36
CA THR A 60 7.28 -0.69 7.88
C THR A 60 6.26 -0.42 8.99
N LYS A 61 5.92 0.86 9.17
CA LYS A 61 4.81 1.31 10.01
C LYS A 61 3.60 1.57 9.12
N LEU A 62 2.45 1.06 9.53
CA LEU A 62 1.15 1.35 8.95
C LEU A 62 0.41 2.36 9.83
N PHE A 63 0.07 3.48 9.23
CA PHE A 63 -0.81 4.48 9.82
C PHE A 63 -2.17 4.45 9.12
N VAL A 64 -3.24 4.66 9.88
CA VAL A 64 -4.60 4.84 9.36
C VAL A 64 -5.18 6.10 9.98
N ASN A 65 -5.47 7.11 9.15
CA ASN A 65 -5.93 8.43 9.59
C ASN A 65 -5.03 9.07 10.67
N GLY A 66 -3.70 8.81 10.60
CA GLY A 66 -2.70 9.33 11.53
C GLY A 66 -2.36 8.42 12.71
N ASP A 67 -3.19 7.41 13.02
CA ASP A 67 -2.92 6.47 14.11
C ASP A 67 -2.05 5.30 13.66
N ILE A 68 -1.07 4.90 14.48
CA ILE A 68 -0.24 3.72 14.21
C ILE A 68 -1.08 2.47 14.49
N ILE A 69 -1.34 1.68 13.45
CA ILE A 69 -2.08 0.42 13.56
C ILE A 69 -1.14 -0.79 13.63
N SER A 70 0.04 -0.68 13.01
CA SER A 70 1.07 -1.72 13.03
C SER A 70 2.44 -1.12 12.80
N ASP A 71 3.47 -1.66 13.43
CA ASP A 71 4.87 -1.22 13.32
C ASP A 71 5.85 -2.36 13.02
N ASN A 72 5.33 -3.56 12.73
CA ASN A 72 6.10 -4.78 12.57
C ASN A 72 5.84 -5.45 11.20
N ILE A 73 5.73 -4.64 10.15
CA ILE A 73 5.52 -5.08 8.77
C ILE A 73 6.89 -5.19 8.10
N LYS A 74 7.07 -6.10 7.13
CA LYS A 74 8.34 -6.17 6.40
C LYS A 74 8.70 -4.82 5.75
N PRO A 75 9.99 -4.46 5.64
CA PRO A 75 10.40 -3.22 4.98
C PRO A 75 9.82 -3.11 3.56
N ILE A 76 9.47 -1.90 3.13
CA ILE A 76 9.00 -1.68 1.75
C ILE A 76 10.15 -2.04 0.79
N PRO A 77 9.93 -2.98 -0.15
CA PRO A 77 10.95 -3.40 -1.10
C PRO A 77 11.56 -2.24 -1.90
N LYS A 78 12.85 -2.34 -2.21
CA LYS A 78 13.56 -1.31 -3.00
C LYS A 78 13.02 -1.18 -4.43
N LYS A 79 12.41 -2.24 -4.96
CA LYS A 79 11.85 -2.36 -6.30
C LYS A 79 10.63 -3.28 -6.25
N GLY A 80 9.76 -3.21 -7.25
CA GLY A 80 8.64 -4.14 -7.41
C GLY A 80 7.30 -3.64 -6.89
N VAL A 81 7.27 -2.80 -5.84
CA VAL A 81 6.01 -2.35 -5.19
C VAL A 81 4.99 -1.79 -6.18
N ILE A 82 5.42 -0.92 -7.10
CA ILE A 82 4.55 -0.37 -8.14
C ILE A 82 4.06 -1.46 -9.08
N SER A 83 4.95 -2.32 -9.57
CA SER A 83 4.60 -3.44 -10.45
C SER A 83 3.68 -4.45 -9.77
N ASP A 84 3.81 -4.65 -8.47
CA ASP A 84 2.95 -5.52 -7.68
C ASP A 84 1.53 -4.93 -7.57
N ILE A 85 1.43 -3.62 -7.31
CA ILE A 85 0.15 -2.88 -7.35
C ILE A 85 -0.46 -3.01 -8.74
N GLU A 86 0.34 -2.80 -9.79
CA GLU A 86 -0.15 -2.86 -11.15
C GLU A 86 -0.69 -4.24 -11.49
N SER A 87 0.08 -5.28 -11.17
CA SER A 87 -0.29 -6.68 -11.41
C SER A 87 -1.56 -7.05 -10.66
N PHE A 88 -1.72 -6.58 -9.41
CA PHE A 88 -2.93 -6.79 -8.62
C PHE A 88 -4.16 -6.14 -9.27
N VAL A 89 -4.03 -4.90 -9.73
CA VAL A 89 -5.11 -4.15 -10.37
C VAL A 89 -5.48 -4.75 -11.73
N TYR A 90 -4.52 -5.04 -12.60
CA TYR A 90 -4.77 -5.67 -13.89
C TYR A 90 -5.40 -7.06 -13.76
N GLY A 91 -5.05 -7.80 -12.70
CA GLY A 91 -5.65 -9.10 -12.40
C GLY A 91 -7.07 -9.03 -11.84
N SER A 92 -7.62 -7.84 -11.60
CA SER A 92 -8.91 -7.65 -10.96
C SER A 92 -9.87 -6.84 -11.82
N SER A 93 -11.03 -7.44 -12.16
CA SER A 93 -12.12 -6.73 -12.86
C SER A 93 -12.81 -5.63 -12.05
N LYS A 94 -12.43 -5.48 -10.76
CA LYS A 94 -13.03 -4.52 -9.83
C LYS A 94 -12.37 -3.16 -9.85
N PHE A 95 -11.25 -3.02 -10.55
CA PHE A 95 -10.47 -1.79 -10.58
C PHE A 95 -10.17 -1.38 -12.01
N GLU A 96 -10.18 -0.07 -12.24
CA GLU A 96 -9.83 0.56 -13.49
C GLU A 96 -8.69 1.56 -13.23
N PHE A 97 -7.69 1.58 -14.12
CA PHE A 97 -6.66 2.62 -14.09
C PHE A 97 -7.21 3.91 -14.68
N VAL A 98 -7.28 4.95 -13.85
CA VAL A 98 -7.67 6.30 -14.29
C VAL A 98 -6.44 7.10 -14.69
N LYS A 99 -5.36 7.00 -13.90
CA LYS A 99 -4.14 7.78 -14.11
C LYS A 99 -2.92 7.03 -13.59
N HIS A 100 -1.81 7.15 -14.30
CA HIS A 100 -0.48 6.79 -13.79
C HIS A 100 0.52 7.84 -14.29
N CYS A 101 1.13 8.59 -13.38
CA CYS A 101 2.10 9.63 -13.72
C CYS A 101 3.17 9.78 -12.64
N LYS A 102 4.20 10.58 -12.95
CA LYS A 102 5.07 11.17 -11.94
C LYS A 102 4.76 12.64 -11.80
N ASP A 103 4.82 13.16 -10.57
CA ASP A 103 4.76 14.59 -10.34
C ASP A 103 6.15 15.26 -10.41
N ASP A 104 6.18 16.58 -10.22
CA ASP A 104 7.40 17.40 -10.27
C ASP A 104 8.41 17.04 -9.17
N LEU A 105 7.96 16.34 -8.12
CA LEU A 105 8.81 15.84 -7.04
C LEU A 105 9.31 14.41 -7.30
N GLY A 106 8.99 13.83 -8.46
CA GLY A 106 9.36 12.48 -8.85
C GLY A 106 8.58 11.37 -8.13
N ARG A 107 7.49 11.71 -7.42
CA ARG A 107 6.58 10.75 -6.79
C ARG A 107 5.74 10.06 -7.84
N THR A 108 5.58 8.75 -7.72
CA THR A 108 4.65 8.01 -8.59
C THR A 108 3.24 8.17 -8.04
N ILE A 109 2.32 8.64 -8.88
CA ILE A 109 0.89 8.79 -8.56
C ILE A 109 0.10 7.86 -9.46
N ILE A 110 -0.68 6.97 -8.85
CA ILE A 110 -1.61 6.05 -9.51
C ILE A 110 -3.01 6.38 -8.99
N VAL A 111 -3.93 6.68 -9.89
CA VAL A 111 -5.34 6.84 -9.56
C VAL A 111 -6.08 5.65 -10.14
N LEU A 112 -6.81 4.96 -9.27
CA LEU A 112 -7.66 3.84 -9.59
C LEU A 112 -9.12 4.22 -9.36
N ARG A 113 -10.03 3.58 -10.09
CA ARG A 113 -11.46 3.59 -9.78
C ARG A 113 -11.90 2.18 -9.46
N LYS A 114 -12.48 1.99 -8.27
CA LYS A 114 -13.11 0.73 -7.88
C LYS A 114 -14.57 0.72 -8.33
N THR A 115 -14.97 -0.32 -9.05
CA THR A 115 -16.27 -0.40 -9.75
C THR A 115 -17.30 -1.35 -9.11
N GLY A 116 -16.87 -2.35 -8.33
CA GLY A 116 -17.76 -3.26 -7.58
C GLY A 116 -17.16 -4.62 -7.25
#